data_AF-A0A958N957-F1
#
_entry.id   AF-A0A958N957-F1
#
_cell.length_a   1.000
_cell.length_b   1.000
_cell.length_c   1.000
_cell.angle_alpha   90.00
_cell.angle_beta   90.00
_cell.angle_gamma   90.00
#
_symmetry.space_group_name_H-M   'P 1'
#
loop_
_entity.id
_entity.type
_entity.pdbx_description
1 polymer ?
#
loop_
_entity_poly.entity_id
_entity_poly.type
_entity_poly.pdbx_seq_one_letter_code
_entity_poly.pdbx_strand_id
1 'polypeptide(L)'
;MKNALIISFYVLFSSTLLNAQDFNRIPSAVPLARDLEPARDLIYQGREITPSEALRLVKEGKVRDLTDLDPKESDIWKNGPIAPISKEGFSLGFRTDGEQAQYRGTVVSPFNIFRFEADFRDSSGRPVTNIVSVGPQIHNTLLRKGLLEKIGYRVPNMQYLRNLRLQFSDQNKKQLFLNSLFAATSIEPQRWIRDNVGDTDTTLTIKDALVSLSPVPFFDLSGGRVPASEIQGRRILNSAIVPFAITELTENVNASRWHVGQIANNQIIFPIPDGSAFSTTFEDARWILKRIGKLTRKDWDEVVEQAHFPPAVGGLFTEILISRRNQLRVPFELEKTIDKIKYDDHYSYGSEVVKGRLVKTDYPDWGAKFFEEDPKPRLSGYEMKNLFKSKVISNILGNMVSNFNSEIVPSTNIGKELFLHQIDLAARQYADYIGTGEVKEIPFGFWTTPYYNGNLIAARDVVAGSYLGTDNLVQLADTFGYSVGTGIFANADGLPSGYSLTGRAELFLTTTFTHVKPISSIKLAVEEPYRNIVVPLLMDGYGKIFDQLSSPDFSNLSEEDQNKAMSEMVKLFKDKLGIGESLIVSWTWGGRFDVGVGYGFTDRVRAQAGFNAAKRKFSRIHILR
;
A
#
# COMPACT_ATOMS: atom_id res chain seq x y z
N MET A 1 -14.52 -61.18 15.15
CA MET A 1 -15.20 -59.90 15.48
C MET A 1 -14.24 -59.01 16.27
N LYS A 2 -13.55 -58.06 15.61
CA LYS A 2 -12.90 -56.87 16.20
C LYS A 2 -12.09 -55.98 15.23
N ASN A 3 -12.20 -56.16 13.90
CA ASN A 3 -11.47 -55.36 12.91
C ASN A 3 -12.37 -54.60 11.91
N ALA A 4 -13.56 -54.16 12.33
CA ALA A 4 -14.50 -53.46 11.44
C ALA A 4 -14.87 -52.03 11.87
N LEU A 5 -14.22 -51.46 12.90
CA LEU A 5 -14.67 -50.18 13.49
C LEU A 5 -13.72 -48.98 13.32
N ILE A 6 -12.59 -49.12 12.60
CA ILE A 6 -11.58 -48.04 12.52
C ILE A 6 -11.59 -47.31 11.16
N ILE A 7 -12.25 -47.86 10.13
CA ILE A 7 -12.30 -47.24 8.79
C ILE A 7 -13.46 -46.24 8.64
N SER A 8 -14.44 -46.26 9.55
CA SER A 8 -15.62 -45.37 9.48
C SER A 8 -15.44 -43.99 10.13
N PHE A 9 -14.28 -43.70 10.72
CA PHE A 9 -14.01 -42.40 11.37
C PHE A 9 -13.25 -41.40 10.48
N TYR A 10 -12.70 -41.84 9.34
CA TYR A 10 -11.94 -40.99 8.41
C TYR A 10 -12.74 -40.45 7.21
N VAL A 11 -13.99 -40.88 7.02
CA VAL A 11 -14.84 -40.46 5.89
C VAL A 11 -15.91 -39.43 6.29
N LEU A 12 -16.08 -39.14 7.58
CA LEU A 12 -17.08 -38.18 8.09
C LEU A 12 -16.52 -36.82 8.51
N PHE A 13 -15.22 -36.58 8.34
CA PHE A 13 -14.58 -35.28 8.64
C PHE A 13 -13.95 -34.57 7.43
N SER A 14 -14.23 -35.04 6.21
CA SER A 14 -13.74 -34.44 4.96
C SER A 14 -14.82 -33.79 4.08
N SER A 15 -16.09 -33.80 4.50
CA SER A 15 -17.21 -33.25 3.71
C SER A 15 -17.77 -31.91 4.20
N THR A 16 -17.17 -31.28 5.21
CA THR A 16 -17.63 -29.97 5.75
C THR A 16 -16.64 -28.82 5.58
N LEU A 17 -15.55 -28.99 4.82
CA LEU A 17 -14.56 -27.92 4.53
C LEU A 17 -14.54 -27.46 3.06
N LEU A 18 -15.64 -27.67 2.32
CA LEU A 18 -15.75 -27.26 0.91
C LEU A 18 -16.78 -26.14 0.64
N ASN A 19 -17.39 -25.53 1.65
CA ASN A 19 -18.30 -24.39 1.45
C ASN A 19 -18.09 -23.32 2.52
N ALA A 20 -17.00 -22.56 2.37
CA ALA A 20 -16.84 -21.16 2.78
C ALA A 20 -15.38 -20.77 2.52
N GLN A 21 -14.95 -20.77 1.25
CA GLN A 21 -13.88 -19.84 0.89
C GLN A 21 -14.54 -18.46 0.86
N ASP A 22 -14.63 -17.82 2.03
CA ASP A 22 -14.59 -16.36 2.07
C ASP A 22 -13.25 -15.98 1.45
N PHE A 23 -13.22 -15.87 0.12
CA PHE A 23 -12.15 -15.20 -0.59
C PHE A 23 -12.02 -13.85 0.07
N ASN A 24 -10.93 -13.62 0.82
CA ASN A 24 -10.57 -12.31 1.32
C ASN A 24 -10.65 -11.34 0.13
N ARG A 25 -11.77 -10.60 0.03
CA ARG A 25 -12.01 -9.69 -1.09
C ARG A 25 -10.88 -8.68 -1.04
N ILE A 26 -10.01 -8.74 -2.04
CA ILE A 26 -8.92 -7.77 -2.15
C ILE A 26 -9.58 -6.40 -2.32
N PRO A 27 -9.15 -5.36 -1.58
CA PRO A 27 -9.70 -4.02 -1.74
C PRO A 27 -9.77 -3.59 -3.21
N SER A 28 -10.89 -2.98 -3.62
CA SER A 28 -11.13 -2.53 -5.01
C SER A 28 -11.22 -3.66 -6.05
N ALA A 29 -11.38 -4.92 -5.61
CA ALA A 29 -11.51 -6.06 -6.50
C ALA A 29 -12.97 -6.37 -6.82
N VAL A 30 -13.24 -6.61 -8.11
CA VAL A 30 -14.52 -7.10 -8.60
C VAL A 30 -14.35 -8.57 -8.97
N PRO A 31 -15.17 -9.50 -8.44
CA PRO A 31 -15.10 -10.90 -8.81
C PRO A 31 -15.44 -11.09 -10.29
N LEU A 32 -14.72 -11.99 -10.95
CA LEU A 32 -14.99 -12.42 -12.33
C LEU A 32 -15.80 -13.71 -12.39
N ALA A 33 -16.00 -14.39 -11.26
CA ALA A 33 -17.03 -15.41 -11.12
C ALA A 33 -18.40 -14.74 -11.02
N ARG A 34 -19.42 -15.38 -11.60
CA ARG A 34 -20.82 -14.99 -11.39
C ARG A 34 -21.18 -15.13 -9.92
N ASP A 35 -21.16 -14.00 -9.22
CA ASP A 35 -21.76 -13.87 -7.90
C ASP A 35 -23.23 -13.54 -8.08
N LEU A 36 -24.08 -14.35 -7.45
CA LEU A 36 -25.52 -14.19 -7.51
C LEU A 36 -26.03 -13.24 -6.44
N GLU A 37 -25.19 -12.64 -5.58
CA GLU A 37 -25.60 -11.63 -4.60
C GLU A 37 -26.23 -10.40 -5.31
N PRO A 38 -27.57 -10.24 -5.29
CA PRO A 38 -28.23 -9.16 -6.00
C PRO A 38 -28.17 -7.86 -5.20
N ALA A 39 -28.11 -6.75 -5.92
CA ALA A 39 -28.21 -5.43 -5.32
C ALA A 39 -29.56 -5.21 -4.62
N ARG A 40 -29.57 -4.28 -3.67
CA ARG A 40 -30.73 -4.00 -2.80
C ARG A 40 -31.72 -2.99 -3.37
N ASP A 41 -31.35 -2.30 -4.45
CA ASP A 41 -32.09 -1.20 -5.06
C ASP A 41 -32.74 -1.60 -6.40
N LEU A 42 -32.90 -2.89 -6.70
CA LEU A 42 -33.39 -3.35 -8.00
C LEU A 42 -34.90 -3.13 -8.17
N ILE A 43 -35.31 -2.85 -9.41
CA ILE A 43 -36.72 -2.75 -9.82
C ILE A 43 -37.08 -3.78 -10.89
N TYR A 44 -38.31 -4.28 -10.82
CA TYR A 44 -38.91 -5.12 -11.86
C TYR A 44 -40.36 -4.71 -12.07
N GLN A 45 -40.73 -4.42 -13.32
CA GLN A 45 -42.09 -3.99 -13.69
C GLN A 45 -42.61 -2.79 -12.86
N GLY A 46 -41.73 -1.82 -12.57
CA GLY A 46 -42.08 -0.61 -11.83
C GLY A 46 -42.14 -0.77 -10.30
N ARG A 47 -41.90 -1.97 -9.76
CA ARG A 47 -41.85 -2.24 -8.32
C ARG A 47 -40.43 -2.54 -7.87
N GLU A 48 -40.03 -1.99 -6.72
CA GLU A 48 -38.82 -2.42 -6.01
C GLU A 48 -38.93 -3.88 -5.58
N ILE A 49 -37.85 -4.61 -5.79
CA ILE A 49 -37.75 -6.03 -5.47
C ILE A 49 -36.60 -6.28 -4.51
N THR A 50 -36.80 -7.22 -3.60
CA THR A 50 -35.76 -7.68 -2.68
C THR A 50 -34.72 -8.53 -3.42
N PRO A 51 -33.50 -8.66 -2.87
CA PRO A 51 -32.49 -9.56 -3.43
C PRO A 51 -33.01 -11.00 -3.65
N SER A 52 -33.75 -11.55 -2.68
CA SER A 52 -34.34 -12.90 -2.80
C SER A 52 -35.34 -13.00 -3.96
N GLU A 53 -36.14 -11.96 -4.21
CA GLU A 53 -37.05 -11.91 -5.36
C GLU A 53 -36.28 -11.81 -6.68
N ALA A 54 -35.23 -11.00 -6.75
CA ALA A 54 -34.38 -10.88 -7.93
C ALA A 54 -33.77 -12.23 -8.32
N LEU A 55 -33.24 -12.97 -7.35
CA LEU A 55 -32.74 -14.34 -7.56
C LEU A 55 -33.81 -15.28 -8.10
N ARG A 56 -35.02 -15.20 -7.56
CA ARG A 56 -36.14 -16.02 -8.02
C ARG A 56 -36.50 -15.71 -9.47
N LEU A 57 -36.50 -14.44 -9.88
CA LEU A 57 -36.77 -14.06 -11.27
C LEU A 57 -35.75 -14.65 -12.25
N VAL A 58 -34.47 -14.71 -11.88
CA VAL A 58 -33.44 -15.36 -12.70
C VAL A 58 -33.69 -16.88 -12.76
N LYS A 59 -33.94 -17.53 -11.61
CA LYS A 59 -34.18 -18.97 -11.53
C LYS A 59 -35.43 -19.42 -12.29
N GLU A 60 -36.49 -18.60 -12.28
CA GLU A 60 -37.73 -18.83 -13.02
C GLU A 60 -37.62 -18.48 -14.52
N GLY A 61 -36.47 -17.95 -14.96
CA GLY A 61 -36.25 -17.54 -16.36
C GLY A 61 -37.06 -16.32 -16.80
N LYS A 62 -37.62 -15.55 -15.85
CA LYS A 62 -38.36 -14.30 -16.14
C LYS A 62 -37.44 -13.16 -16.58
N VAL A 63 -36.19 -13.20 -16.12
CA VAL A 63 -35.08 -12.37 -16.61
C VAL A 63 -33.91 -13.29 -16.89
N ARG A 64 -33.03 -12.93 -17.84
CA ARG A 64 -31.92 -13.82 -18.22
C ARG A 64 -30.83 -13.83 -17.18
N ASP A 65 -30.51 -12.65 -16.64
CA ASP A 65 -29.56 -12.44 -15.56
C ASP A 65 -29.91 -11.16 -14.78
N LEU A 66 -29.16 -10.89 -13.71
CA LEU A 66 -29.39 -9.71 -12.86
C LEU A 66 -29.07 -8.39 -13.57
N THR A 67 -28.40 -8.39 -14.72
CA THR A 67 -28.09 -7.15 -15.46
C THR A 67 -29.28 -6.63 -16.26
N ASP A 68 -30.30 -7.45 -16.48
CA ASP A 68 -31.57 -7.05 -17.12
C ASP A 68 -32.47 -6.25 -16.14
N LEU A 69 -32.11 -6.18 -14.86
CA LEU A 69 -32.80 -5.41 -13.82
C LEU A 69 -32.07 -4.07 -13.60
N ASP A 70 -32.79 -2.96 -13.75
CA ASP A 70 -32.25 -1.64 -13.41
C ASP A 70 -32.43 -1.35 -11.91
N PRO A 71 -31.59 -0.48 -11.34
CA PRO A 71 -31.85 0.04 -10.01
C PRO A 71 -32.99 1.07 -10.04
N LYS A 72 -33.57 1.33 -8.87
CA LYS A 72 -34.58 2.37 -8.68
C LYS A 72 -33.95 3.73 -8.97
N GLU A 73 -34.60 4.51 -9.83
CA GLU A 73 -34.20 5.90 -10.03
C GLU A 73 -34.21 6.71 -8.73
N SER A 74 -33.28 7.67 -8.65
CA SER A 74 -33.07 8.50 -7.49
C SER A 74 -32.80 9.96 -7.90
N ASP A 75 -32.34 10.76 -6.95
CA ASP A 75 -31.82 12.11 -7.14
C ASP A 75 -30.42 12.12 -7.81
N ILE A 76 -29.63 11.06 -7.61
CA ILE A 76 -28.27 10.89 -8.15
C ILE A 76 -28.21 10.11 -9.47
N TRP A 77 -29.27 9.40 -9.86
CA TRP A 77 -29.30 8.62 -11.10
C TRP A 77 -30.69 8.50 -11.70
N LYS A 78 -30.77 8.63 -13.04
CA LYS A 78 -31.98 8.50 -13.84
C LYS A 78 -31.78 7.52 -14.98
N ASN A 79 -32.79 6.70 -15.24
CA ASN A 79 -32.77 5.78 -16.36
C ASN A 79 -33.19 6.52 -17.63
N GLY A 80 -32.22 6.90 -18.45
CA GLY A 80 -32.48 7.64 -19.67
C GLY A 80 -31.65 7.14 -20.85
N PRO A 81 -31.99 7.59 -22.08
CA PRO A 81 -31.07 7.46 -23.19
C PRO A 81 -29.76 8.20 -22.89
N ILE A 82 -28.67 7.81 -23.56
CA ILE A 82 -27.43 8.60 -23.52
C ILE A 82 -27.76 9.98 -24.09
N ALA A 83 -27.63 11.00 -23.24
CA ALA A 83 -27.83 12.38 -23.62
C ALA A 83 -26.50 13.03 -24.02
N PRO A 84 -26.50 14.08 -24.85
CA PRO A 84 -25.37 14.99 -24.95
C PRO A 84 -25.00 15.53 -23.56
N ILE A 85 -23.71 15.78 -23.33
CA ILE A 85 -23.30 16.46 -22.09
C ILE A 85 -23.92 17.86 -22.06
N SER A 86 -24.56 18.20 -20.94
CA SER A 86 -25.12 19.54 -20.78
C SER A 86 -24.00 20.56 -20.61
N LYS A 87 -23.88 21.50 -21.56
CA LYS A 87 -22.94 22.63 -21.43
C LYS A 87 -23.22 23.48 -20.19
N GLU A 88 -24.48 23.52 -19.74
CA GLU A 88 -24.89 24.20 -18.50
C GLU A 88 -24.37 23.48 -17.26
N GLY A 89 -24.16 22.16 -17.33
CA GLY A 89 -23.58 21.36 -16.24
C GLY A 89 -22.09 21.64 -16.01
N PHE A 90 -21.39 22.18 -17.02
CA PHE A 90 -19.97 22.53 -17.00
C PHE A 90 -19.71 24.04 -16.88
N SER A 91 -20.76 24.80 -16.54
CA SER A 91 -20.69 26.25 -16.37
C SER A 91 -21.45 26.68 -15.13
N LEU A 92 -20.84 27.57 -14.35
CA LEU A 92 -21.47 28.29 -13.24
C LEU A 92 -21.72 29.76 -13.61
N GLY A 93 -21.46 30.14 -14.87
CA GLY A 93 -21.61 31.52 -15.35
C GLY A 93 -20.43 32.43 -15.02
N PHE A 94 -19.33 31.88 -14.48
CA PHE A 94 -18.11 32.64 -14.20
C PHE A 94 -17.28 32.85 -15.48
N ARG A 95 -16.38 33.82 -15.48
CA ARG A 95 -15.40 34.03 -16.54
C ARG A 95 -14.33 32.96 -16.45
N THR A 96 -14.08 32.23 -17.53
CA THR A 96 -13.01 31.21 -17.55
C THR A 96 -11.62 31.81 -17.28
N ASP A 97 -11.40 33.07 -17.63
CA ASP A 97 -10.13 33.75 -17.47
C ASP A 97 -10.28 35.06 -16.69
N GLY A 98 -9.52 35.18 -15.59
CA GLY A 98 -9.42 36.37 -14.77
C GLY A 98 -10.62 36.61 -13.86
N GLU A 99 -11.40 35.57 -13.55
CA GLU A 99 -12.49 35.67 -12.56
C GLU A 99 -11.94 36.12 -11.20
N GLN A 100 -12.75 36.87 -10.45
CA GLN A 100 -12.35 37.35 -9.13
C GLN A 100 -13.16 36.64 -8.05
N ALA A 101 -12.47 36.19 -7.01
CA ALA A 101 -13.12 35.61 -5.84
C ALA A 101 -12.45 36.04 -4.54
N GLN A 102 -13.23 36.13 -3.47
CA GLN A 102 -12.72 36.42 -2.14
C GLN A 102 -12.47 35.12 -1.38
N TYR A 103 -11.23 34.88 -0.97
CA TYR A 103 -10.86 33.69 -0.22
C TYR A 103 -11.47 33.71 1.19
N ARG A 104 -12.07 32.59 1.61
CA ARG A 104 -12.61 32.41 2.96
C ARG A 104 -11.73 31.55 3.86
N GLY A 105 -11.43 30.33 3.40
CA GLY A 105 -10.75 29.34 4.22
C GLY A 105 -10.52 28.03 3.48
N THR A 106 -9.66 27.19 4.04
CA THR A 106 -9.41 25.84 3.53
C THR A 106 -10.49 24.87 3.98
N VAL A 107 -10.74 23.84 3.18
CA VAL A 107 -11.60 22.71 3.57
C VAL A 107 -10.82 21.41 3.51
N VAL A 108 -11.38 20.34 4.08
CA VAL A 108 -10.75 19.02 4.07
C VAL A 108 -10.45 18.61 2.62
N SER A 109 -9.16 18.39 2.39
CA SER A 109 -8.58 18.20 1.07
C SER A 109 -8.13 16.74 0.92
N PRO A 110 -8.55 16.03 -0.13
CA PRO A 110 -7.97 14.74 -0.49
C PRO A 110 -6.47 14.87 -0.79
N PHE A 111 -5.72 13.78 -0.67
CA PHE A 111 -4.32 13.74 -1.12
C PHE A 111 -4.21 14.21 -2.59
N ASN A 112 -3.23 15.07 -2.88
CA ASN A 112 -2.99 15.69 -4.19
C ASN A 112 -4.09 16.62 -4.73
N ILE A 113 -5.10 16.99 -3.94
CA ILE A 113 -6.10 17.99 -4.35
C ILE A 113 -6.31 18.97 -3.20
N PHE A 114 -5.84 20.20 -3.39
CA PHE A 114 -6.09 21.28 -2.45
C PHE A 114 -7.48 21.89 -2.69
N ARG A 115 -8.29 22.00 -1.62
CA ARG A 115 -9.64 22.55 -1.67
C ARG A 115 -9.81 23.70 -0.70
N PHE A 116 -10.51 24.74 -1.15
CA PHE A 116 -10.83 25.91 -0.34
C PHE A 116 -12.17 26.53 -0.73
N GLU A 117 -12.73 27.34 0.17
CA GLU A 117 -13.94 28.13 -0.07
C GLU A 117 -13.57 29.53 -0.55
N ALA A 118 -14.29 29.99 -1.58
CA ALA A 118 -14.18 31.35 -2.07
C ALA A 118 -15.57 31.89 -2.48
N ASP A 119 -15.77 33.19 -2.24
CA ASP A 119 -16.98 33.90 -2.67
C ASP A 119 -16.80 34.47 -4.06
N PHE A 120 -17.67 34.04 -4.97
CA PHE A 120 -17.81 34.56 -6.31
C PHE A 120 -19.02 35.50 -6.39
N ARG A 121 -19.09 36.32 -7.43
CA ARG A 121 -20.29 37.13 -7.71
C ARG A 121 -21.16 36.39 -8.73
N ASP A 122 -22.42 36.14 -8.39
CA ASP A 122 -23.39 35.62 -9.36
C ASP A 122 -23.73 36.69 -10.43
N SER A 123 -24.52 36.31 -11.43
CA SER A 123 -24.98 37.23 -12.47
C SER A 123 -25.79 38.44 -11.94
N SER A 124 -26.28 38.36 -10.70
CA SER A 124 -27.00 39.42 -9.99
C SER A 124 -26.10 40.23 -9.03
N GLY A 125 -24.79 39.94 -8.98
CA GLY A 125 -23.81 40.59 -8.11
C GLY A 125 -23.82 40.11 -6.66
N ARG A 126 -24.60 39.08 -6.31
CA ARG A 126 -24.65 38.53 -4.95
C ARG A 126 -23.46 37.60 -4.72
N PRO A 127 -22.88 37.61 -3.51
CA PRO A 127 -21.81 36.69 -3.16
C PRO A 127 -22.37 35.26 -3.05
N VAL A 128 -21.74 34.32 -3.74
CA VAL A 128 -22.03 32.88 -3.66
C VAL A 128 -20.74 32.15 -3.30
N THR A 129 -20.75 31.48 -2.16
CA THR A 129 -19.63 30.66 -1.72
C THR A 129 -19.59 29.37 -2.51
N ASN A 130 -18.45 29.07 -3.13
CA ASN A 130 -18.22 27.82 -3.84
C ASN A 130 -16.93 27.16 -3.36
N ILE A 131 -16.79 25.86 -3.62
CA ILE A 131 -15.55 25.15 -3.33
C ILE A 131 -14.68 25.20 -4.58
N VAL A 132 -13.45 25.65 -4.42
CA VAL A 132 -12.42 25.65 -5.45
C VAL A 132 -11.45 24.51 -5.16
N SER A 133 -11.14 23.73 -6.18
CA SER A 133 -10.19 22.61 -6.13
C SER A 133 -9.03 22.87 -7.08
N VAL A 134 -7.82 22.58 -6.63
CA VAL A 134 -6.57 22.79 -7.36
C VAL A 134 -5.67 21.58 -7.15
N GLY A 135 -5.05 21.08 -8.21
CA GLY A 135 -4.12 19.94 -8.12
C GLY A 135 -3.96 19.18 -9.43
N PRO A 136 -3.02 18.24 -9.52
CA PRO A 136 -2.71 17.51 -10.74
C PRO A 136 -3.85 16.64 -11.28
N GLN A 137 -4.85 16.31 -10.45
CA GLN A 137 -5.94 15.40 -10.81
C GLN A 137 -7.30 16.08 -11.02
N ILE A 138 -7.40 17.42 -11.01
CA ILE A 138 -8.70 18.10 -11.15
C ILE A 138 -9.40 17.79 -12.48
N HIS A 139 -8.64 17.55 -13.55
CA HIS A 139 -9.20 17.16 -14.84
C HIS A 139 -9.81 15.74 -14.82
N ASN A 140 -9.35 14.84 -13.94
CA ASN A 140 -9.99 13.54 -13.74
C ASN A 140 -11.40 13.70 -13.16
N THR A 141 -11.63 14.69 -12.30
CA THR A 141 -12.96 15.02 -11.78
C THR A 141 -13.91 15.42 -12.91
N LEU A 142 -13.46 16.23 -13.86
CA LEU A 142 -14.24 16.63 -15.03
C LEU A 142 -14.48 15.46 -16.01
N LEU A 143 -13.47 14.63 -16.27
CA LEU A 143 -13.64 13.40 -17.06
C LEU A 143 -14.70 12.49 -16.46
N ARG A 144 -14.59 12.25 -15.15
CA ARG A 144 -15.51 11.41 -14.40
C ARG A 144 -16.91 12.00 -14.44
N LYS A 145 -17.06 13.31 -14.23
CA LYS A 145 -18.34 14.02 -14.40
C LYS A 145 -18.94 13.78 -15.78
N GLY A 146 -18.16 14.00 -16.84
CA GLY A 146 -18.63 13.82 -18.23
C GLY A 146 -19.11 12.38 -18.48
N LEU A 147 -18.32 11.38 -18.08
CA LEU A 147 -18.69 9.98 -18.25
C LEU A 147 -19.93 9.60 -17.42
N LEU A 148 -20.02 10.06 -16.17
CA LEU A 148 -21.14 9.80 -15.29
C LEU A 148 -22.45 10.40 -15.82
N GLU A 149 -22.42 11.65 -16.30
CA GLU A 149 -23.59 12.31 -16.91
C GLU A 149 -24.06 11.56 -18.16
N LYS A 150 -23.13 11.14 -19.03
CA LYS A 150 -23.44 10.34 -20.22
C LYS A 150 -24.18 9.04 -19.92
N ILE A 151 -23.95 8.44 -18.75
CA ILE A 151 -24.57 7.16 -18.34
C ILE A 151 -25.71 7.34 -17.31
N GLY A 152 -26.22 8.56 -17.16
CA GLY A 152 -27.45 8.88 -16.44
C GLY A 152 -27.29 9.32 -14.98
N TYR A 153 -26.05 9.50 -14.49
CA TYR A 153 -25.83 10.05 -13.16
C TYR A 153 -25.98 11.56 -13.15
N ARG A 154 -26.49 12.08 -12.05
CA ARG A 154 -26.50 13.50 -11.75
C ARG A 154 -25.24 13.85 -10.98
N VAL A 155 -24.48 14.80 -11.49
CA VAL A 155 -23.25 15.29 -10.88
C VAL A 155 -23.38 16.81 -10.69
N PRO A 156 -22.87 17.41 -9.61
CA PRO A 156 -22.94 18.85 -9.41
C PRO A 156 -22.37 19.64 -10.57
N ASN A 157 -22.88 20.86 -10.76
CA ASN A 157 -22.30 21.77 -11.75
C ASN A 157 -20.90 22.18 -11.31
N MET A 158 -19.98 22.17 -12.26
CA MET A 158 -18.58 22.53 -12.04
C MET A 158 -18.07 23.34 -13.21
N GLN A 159 -17.16 24.26 -12.97
CA GLN A 159 -16.57 25.08 -14.02
C GLN A 159 -15.04 25.11 -13.89
N TYR A 160 -14.37 24.84 -15.00
CA TYR A 160 -12.93 25.04 -15.13
C TYR A 160 -12.60 26.53 -15.31
N LEU A 161 -11.67 27.03 -14.50
CA LEU A 161 -11.11 28.37 -14.61
C LEU A 161 -9.63 28.26 -14.97
N ARG A 162 -9.25 28.85 -16.10
CA ARG A 162 -7.86 28.95 -16.53
C ARG A 162 -7.07 29.81 -15.56
N ASN A 163 -7.61 30.95 -15.17
CA ASN A 163 -7.01 31.86 -14.19
C ASN A 163 -8.09 32.37 -13.21
N LEU A 164 -7.78 32.31 -11.91
CA LEU A 164 -8.61 32.80 -10.82
C LEU A 164 -7.80 33.79 -9.97
N ARG A 165 -8.31 35.02 -9.85
CA ARG A 165 -7.73 36.05 -8.99
C ARG A 165 -8.38 35.99 -7.61
N LEU A 166 -7.58 35.63 -6.62
CA LEU A 166 -8.00 35.53 -5.22
C LEU A 166 -7.65 36.81 -4.47
N GLN A 167 -8.64 37.33 -3.75
CA GLN A 167 -8.48 38.41 -2.78
C GLN A 167 -8.48 37.83 -1.36
N PHE A 168 -7.43 38.10 -0.59
CA PHE A 168 -7.31 37.73 0.82
C PHE A 168 -7.65 38.93 1.71
N SER A 169 -8.09 38.66 2.95
CA SER A 169 -8.34 39.71 3.95
C SER A 169 -7.05 40.39 4.40
N ASP A 170 -5.96 39.64 4.47
CA ASP A 170 -4.66 40.07 4.97
C ASP A 170 -3.53 39.15 4.46
N GLN A 171 -2.28 39.58 4.69
CA GLN A 171 -1.10 38.83 4.28
C GLN A 171 -0.96 37.47 4.97
N ASN A 172 -1.36 37.36 6.24
CA ASN A 172 -1.24 36.10 6.97
C ASN A 172 -2.14 35.03 6.36
N LYS A 173 -3.36 35.39 5.95
CA LYS A 173 -4.29 34.51 5.24
C LYS A 173 -3.74 34.06 3.89
N LYS A 174 -3.11 34.96 3.13
CA LYS A 174 -2.41 34.63 1.88
C LYS A 174 -1.26 33.64 2.13
N GLN A 175 -0.44 33.88 3.16
CA GLN A 175 0.67 32.98 3.49
C GLN A 175 0.19 31.60 3.97
N LEU A 176 -0.88 31.56 4.79
CA LEU A 176 -1.51 30.30 5.22
C LEU A 176 -2.08 29.52 4.04
N PHE A 177 -2.69 30.20 3.06
CA PHE A 177 -3.13 29.59 1.82
C PHE A 177 -1.97 28.97 1.06
N LEU A 178 -0.87 29.70 0.85
CA LEU A 178 0.31 29.19 0.15
C LEU A 178 0.93 27.98 0.86
N ASN A 179 1.03 28.03 2.19
CA ASN A 179 1.53 26.91 2.99
C ASN A 179 0.61 25.68 2.89
N SER A 180 -0.71 25.90 2.88
CA SER A 180 -1.69 24.81 2.76
C SER A 180 -1.70 24.20 1.36
N LEU A 181 -1.58 25.03 0.32
CA LEU A 181 -1.42 24.58 -1.06
C LEU A 181 -0.15 23.74 -1.22
N PHE A 182 0.97 24.17 -0.64
CA PHE A 182 2.22 23.42 -0.60
C PHE A 182 2.03 22.05 0.07
N ALA A 183 1.45 22.04 1.27
CA ALA A 183 1.24 20.80 2.02
C ALA A 183 0.30 19.81 1.30
N ALA A 184 -0.79 20.30 0.71
CA ALA A 184 -1.82 19.45 0.09
C ALA A 184 -1.41 18.89 -1.28
N THR A 185 -0.61 19.62 -2.04
CA THR A 185 -0.19 19.19 -3.38
C THR A 185 1.09 18.35 -3.36
N SER A 186 1.89 18.36 -2.28
CA SER A 186 3.15 17.60 -2.16
C SER A 186 4.10 17.77 -3.37
N ILE A 187 3.96 18.89 -4.08
CA ILE A 187 4.55 19.25 -5.37
C ILE A 187 4.98 20.73 -5.28
N GLU A 188 5.82 21.21 -6.21
CA GLU A 188 6.12 22.63 -6.43
C GLU A 188 4.83 23.48 -6.58
N PRO A 189 4.35 24.21 -5.55
CA PRO A 189 3.07 24.93 -5.57
C PRO A 189 3.09 26.10 -6.55
N GLN A 190 4.30 26.54 -6.92
CA GLN A 190 4.56 27.54 -7.96
C GLN A 190 3.92 27.14 -9.30
N ARG A 191 3.69 25.84 -9.53
CA ARG A 191 2.98 25.36 -10.71
C ARG A 191 1.55 25.89 -10.82
N TRP A 192 0.89 26.23 -9.73
CA TRP A 192 -0.48 26.77 -9.76
C TRP A 192 -0.52 28.27 -9.53
N ILE A 193 0.62 28.91 -9.26
CA ILE A 193 0.72 30.36 -9.06
C ILE A 193 1.12 30.99 -10.40
N ARG A 194 0.27 31.87 -10.93
CA ARG A 194 0.57 32.62 -12.16
C ARG A 194 1.27 33.92 -11.85
N ASP A 195 0.65 34.72 -10.97
CA ASP A 195 1.17 36.01 -10.55
C ASP A 195 1.03 36.15 -9.03
N ASN A 196 2.14 36.50 -8.37
CA ASN A 196 2.15 36.91 -6.98
C ASN A 196 2.59 38.37 -6.93
N VAL A 197 1.62 39.28 -6.77
CA VAL A 197 1.84 40.73 -6.93
C VAL A 197 2.57 41.31 -5.70
N GLY A 198 3.87 41.02 -5.53
CA GLY A 198 4.69 41.59 -4.46
C GLY A 198 4.33 41.14 -3.03
N ASP A 199 5.25 41.40 -2.09
CA ASP A 199 5.18 40.93 -0.70
C ASP A 199 4.10 41.63 0.14
N THR A 200 3.57 42.77 -0.33
CA THR A 200 2.59 43.59 0.41
C THR A 200 1.17 43.51 -0.16
N ASP A 201 0.94 42.90 -1.33
CA ASP A 201 -0.41 42.75 -1.89
C ASP A 201 -1.13 41.52 -1.36
N THR A 202 -2.40 41.70 -0.99
CA THR A 202 -3.31 40.64 -0.55
C THR A 202 -4.01 39.95 -1.72
N THR A 203 -3.55 40.14 -2.96
CA THR A 203 -4.00 39.39 -4.13
C THR A 203 -3.03 38.29 -4.56
N LEU A 204 -3.58 37.23 -5.16
CA LEU A 204 -2.85 36.14 -5.80
C LEU A 204 -3.62 35.68 -7.04
N THR A 205 -2.96 35.50 -8.17
CA THR A 205 -3.57 34.84 -9.33
C THR A 205 -3.11 33.39 -9.36
N ILE A 206 -4.05 32.47 -9.23
CA ILE A 206 -3.82 31.04 -9.44
C ILE A 206 -4.30 30.64 -10.84
N LYS A 207 -3.71 29.58 -11.39
CA LYS A 207 -4.15 28.96 -12.64
C LYS A 207 -4.63 27.54 -12.42
N ASP A 208 -5.37 27.01 -13.39
CA ASP A 208 -5.81 25.61 -13.42
C ASP A 208 -6.64 25.23 -12.20
N ALA A 209 -7.80 25.88 -12.06
CA ALA A 209 -8.70 25.73 -10.92
C ALA A 209 -10.06 25.17 -11.35
N LEU A 210 -10.64 24.32 -10.51
CA LEU A 210 -11.98 23.76 -10.70
C LEU A 210 -12.92 24.30 -9.63
N VAL A 211 -13.96 25.02 -10.03
CA VAL A 211 -15.00 25.51 -9.12
C VAL A 211 -16.18 24.56 -9.12
N SER A 212 -16.61 24.13 -7.94
CA SER A 212 -17.74 23.23 -7.76
C SER A 212 -18.82 23.93 -6.91
N LEU A 213 -20.07 23.75 -7.32
CA LEU A 213 -21.22 24.25 -6.57
C LEU A 213 -21.28 23.63 -5.17
N SER A 214 -21.48 24.45 -4.13
CA SER A 214 -21.68 23.99 -2.75
C SER A 214 -22.62 24.93 -1.99
N PRO A 215 -23.59 24.42 -1.20
CA PRO A 215 -23.94 23.01 -1.02
C PRO A 215 -24.73 22.44 -2.20
N VAL A 216 -24.69 21.12 -2.36
CA VAL A 216 -25.50 20.37 -3.34
C VAL A 216 -26.52 19.50 -2.62
N PRO A 217 -27.76 19.34 -3.13
CA PRO A 217 -28.82 18.63 -2.42
C PRO A 217 -28.72 17.10 -2.56
N PHE A 218 -27.66 16.58 -3.19
CA PHE A 218 -27.44 15.16 -3.47
C PHE A 218 -25.96 14.80 -3.33
N PHE A 219 -25.66 13.51 -3.22
CA PHE A 219 -24.28 13.02 -3.04
C PHE A 219 -23.43 13.19 -4.32
N ASP A 220 -22.25 13.79 -4.20
CA ASP A 220 -21.36 14.06 -5.33
C ASP A 220 -20.43 12.89 -5.66
N LEU A 221 -20.63 12.28 -6.82
CA LEU A 221 -19.81 11.16 -7.33
C LEU A 221 -18.58 11.60 -8.15
N SER A 222 -18.47 12.88 -8.51
CA SER A 222 -17.35 13.38 -9.32
C SER A 222 -16.00 13.24 -8.63
N GLY A 223 -15.97 13.21 -7.29
CA GLY A 223 -14.75 13.05 -6.49
C GLY A 223 -14.16 11.64 -6.54
N GLY A 224 -14.88 10.65 -7.08
CA GLY A 224 -14.38 9.28 -7.23
C GLY A 224 -14.29 8.49 -5.92
N ARG A 225 -14.89 8.98 -4.84
CA ARG A 225 -14.87 8.35 -3.51
C ARG A 225 -16.28 8.22 -2.97
N VAL A 226 -16.64 7.02 -2.53
CA VAL A 226 -17.95 6.76 -1.93
C VAL A 226 -17.72 5.95 -0.64
N PRO A 227 -18.09 6.48 0.53
CA PRO A 227 -17.99 5.73 1.77
C PRO A 227 -18.82 4.44 1.73
N ALA A 228 -18.35 3.36 2.36
CA ALA A 228 -19.11 2.11 2.44
C ALA A 228 -20.50 2.29 3.09
N SER A 229 -20.61 3.25 4.02
CA SER A 229 -21.86 3.65 4.66
C SER A 229 -22.89 4.24 3.71
N GLU A 230 -22.46 4.79 2.56
CA GLU A 230 -23.35 5.27 1.51
C GLU A 230 -23.68 4.16 0.51
N ILE A 231 -22.72 3.30 0.17
CA ILE A 231 -22.93 2.25 -0.86
C ILE A 231 -24.05 1.29 -0.44
N GLN A 232 -23.97 0.71 0.77
CA GLN A 232 -25.00 -0.18 1.35
C GLN A 232 -25.57 -1.27 0.42
N GLY A 233 -24.78 -1.76 -0.54
CA GLY A 233 -25.22 -2.75 -1.53
C GLY A 233 -26.18 -2.21 -2.61
N ARG A 234 -26.26 -0.88 -2.79
CA ARG A 234 -26.98 -0.23 -3.89
C ARG A 234 -26.16 -0.27 -5.16
N ARG A 235 -26.69 -0.87 -6.23
CA ARG A 235 -26.04 -1.01 -7.54
C ARG A 235 -25.58 0.34 -8.08
N ILE A 236 -26.40 1.38 -7.94
CA ILE A 236 -26.09 2.73 -8.46
C ILE A 236 -24.74 3.22 -7.94
N LEU A 237 -24.45 3.02 -6.66
CA LEU A 237 -23.20 3.45 -6.05
C LEU A 237 -22.09 2.41 -6.19
N ASN A 238 -22.43 1.14 -6.01
CA ASN A 238 -21.46 0.06 -6.01
C ASN A 238 -20.81 -0.15 -7.38
N SER A 239 -21.58 0.02 -8.46
CA SER A 239 -21.06 -0.11 -9.82
C SER A 239 -20.21 1.08 -10.29
N ALA A 240 -20.23 2.22 -9.56
CA ALA A 240 -19.49 3.42 -9.90
C ALA A 240 -17.96 3.22 -9.89
N ILE A 241 -17.46 2.15 -9.25
CA ILE A 241 -16.04 1.77 -9.33
C ILE A 241 -15.54 1.64 -10.77
N VAL A 242 -16.38 1.18 -11.70
CA VAL A 242 -16.00 0.93 -13.10
C VAL A 242 -15.75 2.24 -13.84
N PRO A 243 -16.71 3.20 -13.91
CA PRO A 243 -16.42 4.50 -14.54
C PRO A 243 -15.30 5.25 -13.81
N PHE A 244 -15.14 5.08 -12.49
CA PHE A 244 -14.02 5.69 -11.75
C PHE A 244 -12.69 5.12 -12.23
N ALA A 245 -12.56 3.80 -12.34
CA ALA A 245 -11.35 3.15 -12.82
C ALA A 245 -11.02 3.52 -14.27
N ILE A 246 -12.02 3.60 -15.14
CA ILE A 246 -11.83 3.99 -16.55
C ILE A 246 -11.25 5.42 -16.63
N THR A 247 -11.78 6.35 -15.83
CA THR A 247 -11.41 7.77 -15.85
C THR A 247 -10.23 8.13 -14.96
N GLU A 248 -9.66 7.17 -14.23
CA GLU A 248 -8.49 7.39 -13.39
C GLU A 248 -7.22 7.44 -14.26
N LEU A 249 -6.77 8.65 -14.55
CA LEU A 249 -5.55 8.92 -15.32
C LEU A 249 -4.44 9.42 -14.40
N THR A 250 -3.21 9.06 -14.73
CA THR A 250 -2.02 9.58 -14.05
C THR A 250 -1.68 10.95 -14.60
N GLU A 251 -1.06 11.79 -13.76
CA GLU A 251 -0.56 13.09 -14.22
C GLU A 251 0.43 12.91 -15.38
N ASN A 252 1.36 11.97 -15.28
CA ASN A 252 2.18 11.57 -16.41
C ASN A 252 1.36 10.72 -17.39
N VAL A 253 1.04 11.29 -18.54
CA VAL A 253 0.25 10.66 -19.62
C VAL A 253 0.88 9.35 -20.07
N ASN A 254 2.22 9.28 -20.15
CA ASN A 254 2.93 8.08 -20.59
C ASN A 254 2.86 6.94 -19.56
N ALA A 255 2.64 7.26 -18.28
CA ALA A 255 2.42 6.28 -17.23
C ALA A 255 0.96 5.77 -17.19
N SER A 256 0.04 6.43 -17.90
CA SER A 256 -1.36 5.98 -17.97
C SER A 256 -1.46 4.70 -18.79
N ARG A 257 -2.02 3.66 -18.16
CA ARG A 257 -2.17 2.36 -18.81
C ARG A 257 -3.29 2.39 -19.86
N TRP A 258 -3.03 1.79 -21.02
CA TRP A 258 -4.02 1.49 -22.07
C TRP A 258 -5.05 0.44 -21.66
N HIS A 259 -4.73 -0.36 -20.63
CA HIS A 259 -5.60 -1.34 -20.01
C HIS A 259 -5.77 -1.00 -18.53
N VAL A 260 -7.01 -1.10 -18.05
CA VAL A 260 -7.36 -0.79 -16.67
C VAL A 260 -7.59 -2.07 -15.87
N GLY A 261 -7.09 -2.06 -14.64
CA GLY A 261 -7.19 -3.16 -13.70
C GLY A 261 -6.19 -4.29 -13.92
N GLN A 262 -5.94 -5.06 -12.87
CA GLN A 262 -5.11 -6.26 -12.90
C GLN A 262 -5.97 -7.48 -12.54
N ILE A 263 -5.90 -8.53 -13.35
CA ILE A 263 -6.60 -9.78 -13.05
C ILE A 263 -5.71 -10.63 -12.14
N ALA A 264 -6.22 -10.99 -10.97
CA ALA A 264 -5.59 -11.89 -10.02
C ALA A 264 -6.66 -12.68 -9.25
N ASN A 265 -6.42 -13.97 -9.00
CA ASN A 265 -7.34 -14.84 -8.23
C ASN A 265 -8.81 -14.79 -8.70
N ASN A 266 -9.03 -14.76 -10.02
CA ASN A 266 -10.37 -14.65 -10.62
C ASN A 266 -11.14 -13.38 -10.20
N GLN A 267 -10.42 -12.29 -9.94
CA GLN A 267 -10.95 -10.96 -9.67
C GLN A 267 -10.18 -9.94 -10.52
N ILE A 268 -10.83 -8.84 -10.90
CA ILE A 268 -10.17 -7.67 -11.47
C ILE A 268 -9.99 -6.60 -10.38
N ILE A 269 -8.75 -6.22 -10.10
CA ILE A 269 -8.39 -5.21 -9.11
C ILE A 269 -8.24 -3.88 -9.82
N PHE A 270 -9.10 -2.91 -9.49
CA PHE A 270 -9.02 -1.57 -10.06
C PHE A 270 -8.05 -0.66 -9.30
N PRO A 271 -7.22 0.14 -10.00
CA PRO A 271 -6.23 1.02 -9.37
C PRO A 271 -6.87 2.34 -8.93
N ILE A 272 -7.95 2.28 -8.14
CA ILE A 272 -8.64 3.48 -7.64
C ILE A 272 -8.23 3.78 -6.20
N PRO A 273 -7.96 5.05 -5.85
CA PRO A 273 -7.83 5.46 -4.46
C PRO A 273 -9.11 5.12 -3.67
N ASP A 274 -8.98 4.66 -2.43
CA ASP A 274 -10.10 4.33 -1.53
C ASP A 274 -11.11 3.29 -2.07
N GLY A 275 -10.71 2.45 -3.03
CA GLY A 275 -11.60 1.45 -3.61
C GLY A 275 -12.00 0.29 -2.69
N SER A 276 -11.44 0.23 -1.47
CA SER A 276 -11.80 -0.74 -0.43
C SER A 276 -13.26 -0.63 0.03
N ALA A 277 -13.89 0.52 -0.16
CA ALA A 277 -15.28 0.74 0.21
C ALA A 277 -16.28 0.00 -0.71
N PHE A 278 -15.87 -0.34 -1.93
CA PHE A 278 -16.74 -0.97 -2.91
C PHE A 278 -16.81 -2.48 -2.71
N SER A 279 -18.03 -3.02 -2.85
CA SER A 279 -18.33 -4.45 -2.80
C SER A 279 -18.98 -4.89 -4.12
N THR A 280 -18.51 -4.34 -5.24
CA THR A 280 -19.11 -4.50 -6.56
C THR A 280 -19.15 -5.95 -6.98
N THR A 281 -20.32 -6.44 -7.35
CA THR A 281 -20.50 -7.79 -7.85
C THR A 281 -20.20 -7.86 -9.35
N PHE A 282 -20.00 -9.07 -9.86
CA PHE A 282 -19.82 -9.31 -11.30
C PHE A 282 -20.98 -8.73 -12.11
N GLU A 283 -22.22 -8.90 -11.65
CA GLU A 283 -23.41 -8.43 -12.35
C GLU A 283 -23.58 -6.91 -12.29
N ASP A 284 -23.20 -6.26 -11.17
CA ASP A 284 -23.21 -4.79 -11.08
C ASP A 284 -22.19 -4.16 -12.04
N ALA A 285 -21.00 -4.76 -12.15
CA ALA A 285 -19.98 -4.33 -13.11
C ALA A 285 -20.43 -4.55 -14.56
N ARG A 286 -21.07 -5.69 -14.88
CA ARG A 286 -21.65 -5.93 -16.21
C ARG A 286 -22.75 -4.94 -16.55
N TRP A 287 -23.62 -4.64 -15.59
CA TRP A 287 -24.72 -3.69 -15.77
C TRP A 287 -24.21 -2.31 -16.19
N ILE A 288 -23.23 -1.75 -15.45
CA ILE A 288 -22.69 -0.43 -15.78
C ILE A 288 -21.85 -0.46 -17.07
N LEU A 289 -21.11 -1.55 -17.32
CA LEU A 289 -20.37 -1.73 -18.57
C LEU A 289 -21.29 -1.80 -19.78
N LYS A 290 -22.49 -2.39 -19.68
CA LYS A 290 -23.50 -2.34 -20.76
C LYS A 290 -23.94 -0.91 -21.04
N ARG A 291 -24.05 -0.04 -20.03
CA ARG A 291 -24.38 1.39 -20.22
C ARG A 291 -23.23 2.14 -20.88
N ILE A 292 -22.01 2.00 -20.36
CA ILE A 292 -20.79 2.55 -20.97
C ILE A 292 -20.59 1.99 -22.40
N GLY A 293 -21.02 0.75 -22.63
CA GLY A 293 -20.97 0.04 -23.90
C GLY A 293 -21.80 0.71 -25.00
N LYS A 294 -22.83 1.49 -24.64
CA LYS A 294 -23.66 2.21 -25.61
C LYS A 294 -23.02 3.53 -26.09
N LEU A 295 -21.96 4.00 -25.44
CA LEU A 295 -21.26 5.24 -25.82
C LEU A 295 -20.53 5.06 -27.16
N THR A 296 -20.66 6.06 -28.03
CA THR A 296 -19.97 6.15 -29.31
C THR A 296 -18.61 6.83 -29.17
N ARG A 297 -17.78 6.81 -30.23
CA ARG A 297 -16.51 7.57 -30.22
C ARG A 297 -16.74 9.06 -29.95
N LYS A 298 -17.79 9.65 -30.54
CA LYS A 298 -18.16 11.05 -30.32
C LYS A 298 -18.47 11.33 -28.85
N ASP A 299 -19.11 10.40 -28.16
CA ASP A 299 -19.39 10.56 -26.72
C ASP A 299 -18.08 10.59 -25.91
N TRP A 300 -17.07 9.80 -26.28
CA TRP A 300 -15.74 9.85 -25.66
C TRP A 300 -14.99 11.14 -25.98
N ASP A 301 -15.06 11.61 -27.23
CA ASP A 301 -14.50 12.91 -27.63
C ASP A 301 -15.13 14.03 -26.77
N GLU A 302 -16.46 14.04 -26.61
CA GLU A 302 -17.17 15.02 -25.77
C GLU A 302 -16.76 14.93 -24.30
N VAL A 303 -16.64 13.71 -23.73
CA VAL A 303 -16.20 13.52 -22.32
C VAL A 303 -14.82 14.11 -22.10
N VAL A 304 -13.89 13.92 -23.03
CA VAL A 304 -12.51 14.42 -22.90
C VAL A 304 -12.41 15.91 -23.17
N GLU A 305 -13.17 16.45 -24.12
CA GLU A 305 -13.24 17.88 -24.40
C GLU A 305 -13.65 18.69 -23.17
N GLN A 306 -14.67 18.21 -22.44
CA GLN A 306 -15.16 18.86 -21.22
C GLN A 306 -14.19 18.81 -20.04
N ALA A 307 -13.16 17.96 -20.12
CA ALA A 307 -12.12 17.90 -19.11
C ALA A 307 -11.02 18.95 -19.29
N HIS A 308 -11.04 19.74 -20.37
CA HIS A 308 -10.11 20.86 -20.58
C HIS A 308 -8.61 20.49 -20.57
N PHE A 309 -8.27 19.28 -21.04
CA PHE A 309 -6.88 18.94 -21.33
C PHE A 309 -6.33 19.75 -22.52
N PRO A 310 -5.01 19.90 -22.63
CA PRO A 310 -4.39 20.33 -23.89
C PRO A 310 -4.84 19.43 -25.05
N PRO A 311 -5.10 19.96 -26.26
CA PRO A 311 -5.67 19.18 -27.37
C PRO A 311 -4.90 17.89 -27.70
N ALA A 312 -3.56 17.96 -27.68
CA ALA A 312 -2.70 16.79 -27.92
C ALA A 312 -2.88 15.70 -26.85
N VAL A 313 -2.94 16.11 -25.59
CA VAL A 313 -3.16 15.23 -24.43
C VAL A 313 -4.57 14.65 -24.44
N GLY A 314 -5.58 15.47 -24.71
CA GLY A 314 -6.98 15.03 -24.82
C GLY A 314 -7.18 14.00 -25.94
N GLY A 315 -6.58 14.21 -27.10
CA GLY A 315 -6.62 13.23 -28.19
C GLY A 315 -6.04 11.87 -27.76
N LEU A 316 -4.86 11.87 -27.12
CA LEU A 316 -4.24 10.64 -26.61
C LEU A 316 -5.08 9.97 -25.51
N PHE A 317 -5.64 10.74 -24.58
CA PHE A 317 -6.52 10.20 -23.56
C PHE A 317 -7.82 9.61 -24.11
N THR A 318 -8.37 10.17 -25.18
CA THR A 318 -9.53 9.60 -25.86
C THR A 318 -9.23 8.16 -26.31
N GLU A 319 -8.08 7.94 -26.95
CA GLU A 319 -7.66 6.62 -27.42
C GLU A 319 -7.42 5.64 -26.25
N ILE A 320 -6.81 6.12 -25.16
CA ILE A 320 -6.60 5.33 -23.93
C ILE A 320 -7.94 4.93 -23.29
N LEU A 321 -8.89 5.84 -23.14
CA LEU A 321 -10.20 5.58 -22.53
C LEU A 321 -11.02 4.59 -23.37
N ILE A 322 -11.01 4.74 -24.69
CA ILE A 322 -11.64 3.77 -25.61
C ILE A 322 -10.99 2.39 -25.48
N SER A 323 -9.66 2.32 -25.40
CA SER A 323 -8.93 1.06 -25.17
C SER A 323 -9.32 0.40 -23.85
N ARG A 324 -9.41 1.16 -22.74
CA ARG A 324 -9.84 0.65 -21.43
C ARG A 324 -11.25 0.09 -21.48
N ARG A 325 -12.20 0.86 -22.04
CA ARG A 325 -13.59 0.40 -22.25
C ARG A 325 -13.62 -0.87 -23.10
N ASN A 326 -12.82 -0.92 -24.16
CA ASN A 326 -12.72 -2.07 -25.04
C ASN A 326 -12.12 -3.31 -24.34
N GLN A 327 -11.17 -3.13 -23.43
CA GLN A 327 -10.54 -4.23 -22.71
C GLN A 327 -11.50 -4.83 -21.67
N LEU A 328 -12.28 -4.00 -20.96
CA LEU A 328 -13.21 -4.48 -19.93
C LEU A 328 -14.36 -5.35 -20.45
N ARG A 329 -14.66 -5.36 -21.75
CA ARG A 329 -15.68 -6.26 -22.30
C ARG A 329 -15.34 -7.75 -22.10
N VAL A 330 -14.05 -8.10 -22.10
CA VAL A 330 -13.57 -9.49 -22.15
C VAL A 330 -13.75 -10.17 -20.80
N PRO A 331 -13.17 -9.66 -19.68
CA PRO A 331 -13.30 -10.33 -18.39
C PRO A 331 -14.75 -10.37 -17.87
N PHE A 332 -15.65 -9.55 -18.41
CA PHE A 332 -17.06 -9.49 -18.02
C PHE A 332 -18.02 -10.17 -19.01
N GLU A 333 -17.50 -10.93 -19.99
CA GLU A 333 -18.29 -11.70 -20.96
C GLU A 333 -19.27 -10.84 -21.80
N LEU A 334 -18.85 -9.64 -22.21
CA LEU A 334 -19.66 -8.67 -22.95
C LEU A 334 -19.24 -8.52 -24.43
N GLU A 335 -18.37 -9.38 -24.94
CA GLU A 335 -17.89 -9.30 -26.32
C GLU A 335 -19.00 -9.44 -27.37
N LYS A 336 -20.06 -10.18 -27.04
CA LYS A 336 -21.22 -10.38 -27.92
C LYS A 336 -22.27 -9.27 -27.82
N THR A 337 -22.18 -8.42 -26.79
CA THR A 337 -23.17 -7.37 -26.50
C THR A 337 -22.63 -5.96 -26.67
N ILE A 338 -21.30 -5.81 -26.68
CA ILE A 338 -20.62 -4.52 -26.72
C ILE A 338 -19.56 -4.52 -27.83
N ASP A 339 -19.90 -3.87 -28.95
CA ASP A 339 -19.04 -3.76 -30.12
C ASP A 339 -17.73 -3.01 -29.84
N LYS A 340 -16.68 -3.33 -30.59
CA LYS A 340 -15.39 -2.62 -30.52
C LYS A 340 -15.48 -1.25 -31.18
N ILE A 341 -15.09 -0.22 -30.43
CA ILE A 341 -14.81 1.09 -31.01
C ILE A 341 -13.35 1.05 -31.46
N LYS A 342 -13.07 1.47 -32.71
CA LYS A 342 -11.69 1.56 -33.19
C LYS A 342 -10.96 2.64 -32.38
N TYR A 343 -9.72 2.33 -31.98
CA TYR A 343 -8.80 3.27 -31.37
C TYR A 343 -7.42 3.16 -32.03
N ASP A 344 -6.59 4.18 -31.89
CA ASP A 344 -5.23 4.26 -32.44
C ASP A 344 -4.18 4.24 -31.32
N ASP A 345 -3.52 3.09 -31.13
CA ASP A 345 -2.40 2.93 -30.18
C ASP A 345 -1.12 3.62 -30.64
N HIS A 346 -1.07 4.10 -31.89
CA HIS A 346 0.02 4.88 -32.48
C HIS A 346 -0.37 6.35 -32.71
N TYR A 347 -1.41 6.84 -32.02
CA TYR A 347 -1.90 8.20 -32.13
C TYR A 347 -0.76 9.22 -32.11
N SER A 348 -0.79 10.16 -33.05
CA SER A 348 0.22 11.20 -33.18
C SER A 348 -0.47 12.56 -33.41
N TYR A 349 0.04 13.60 -32.76
CA TYR A 349 -0.50 14.95 -32.84
C TYR A 349 0.64 15.96 -32.94
N GLY A 350 0.88 16.45 -34.17
CA GLY A 350 1.98 17.36 -34.47
C GLY A 350 3.32 16.80 -33.98
N SER A 351 4.10 17.65 -33.31
CA SER A 351 5.33 17.28 -32.62
C SER A 351 5.14 17.01 -31.13
N GLU A 352 3.91 17.10 -30.61
CA GLU A 352 3.64 16.99 -29.16
C GLU A 352 3.43 15.53 -28.73
N VAL A 353 2.79 14.73 -29.59
CA VAL A 353 2.56 13.30 -29.38
C VAL A 353 3.08 12.52 -30.58
N VAL A 354 3.93 11.53 -30.34
CA VAL A 354 4.55 10.68 -31.38
C VAL A 354 4.33 9.22 -31.03
N LYS A 355 3.61 8.48 -31.88
CA LYS A 355 3.37 7.03 -31.74
C LYS A 355 2.81 6.64 -30.36
N GLY A 356 1.75 7.32 -29.93
CA GLY A 356 1.06 7.04 -28.66
C GLY A 356 1.81 7.51 -27.41
N ARG A 357 2.89 8.30 -27.57
CA ARG A 357 3.67 8.86 -26.45
C ARG A 357 3.70 10.37 -26.51
N LEU A 358 3.42 10.99 -25.38
CA LEU A 358 3.61 12.42 -25.20
C LEU A 358 5.10 12.72 -25.09
N VAL A 359 5.59 13.65 -25.90
CA VAL A 359 7.01 14.08 -25.93
C VAL A 359 7.19 15.53 -25.48
N LYS A 360 6.13 16.34 -25.53
CA LYS A 360 6.15 17.73 -25.04
C LYS A 360 6.18 17.73 -23.51
N THR A 361 7.14 18.46 -22.95
CA THR A 361 7.47 18.44 -21.52
C THR A 361 6.79 19.53 -20.70
N ASP A 362 6.26 20.58 -21.34
CA ASP A 362 5.69 21.73 -20.63
C ASP A 362 4.39 22.24 -21.26
N TYR A 363 3.48 22.68 -20.39
CA TYR A 363 2.16 23.21 -20.66
C TYR A 363 1.91 24.42 -19.75
N PRO A 364 2.43 25.62 -20.10
CA PRO A 364 2.54 26.75 -19.18
C PRO A 364 1.18 27.32 -18.72
N ASP A 365 0.10 27.10 -19.46
CA ASP A 365 -1.25 27.51 -19.07
C ASP A 365 -1.95 26.53 -18.11
N TRP A 366 -1.36 25.35 -17.88
CA TRP A 366 -1.89 24.34 -16.96
C TRP A 366 -1.02 24.24 -15.71
N GLY A 367 -1.65 23.78 -14.63
CA GLY A 367 -0.96 23.44 -13.40
C GLY A 367 -0.34 22.05 -13.50
N ALA A 368 -1.05 21.09 -14.12
CA ALA A 368 -0.60 19.73 -14.43
C ALA A 368 0.58 19.69 -15.44
N LYS A 369 1.59 18.84 -15.22
CA LYS A 369 2.75 18.72 -16.13
C LYS A 369 2.44 17.89 -17.39
N PHE A 370 1.53 16.92 -17.28
CA PHE A 370 1.18 15.92 -18.32
C PHE A 370 2.32 14.99 -18.76
N PHE A 371 3.55 15.47 -18.74
CA PHE A 371 4.76 14.72 -18.99
C PHE A 371 5.70 14.92 -17.81
N GLU A 372 6.15 13.80 -17.25
CA GLU A 372 7.32 13.79 -16.40
C GLU A 372 8.32 12.90 -17.13
N GLU A 373 9.55 13.36 -17.32
CA GLU A 373 10.61 12.46 -17.79
C GLU A 373 10.56 11.24 -16.87
N ASP A 374 10.41 10.05 -17.45
CA ASP A 374 10.39 8.82 -16.67
C ASP A 374 11.52 8.92 -15.65
N PRO A 375 11.21 8.95 -14.34
CA PRO A 375 12.26 9.04 -13.34
C PRO A 375 13.20 7.91 -13.69
N LYS A 376 14.46 8.25 -14.03
CA LYS A 376 15.49 7.27 -14.39
C LYS A 376 15.29 6.09 -13.45
N PRO A 377 14.98 4.88 -13.98
CA PRO A 377 14.36 3.83 -13.19
C PRO A 377 15.00 3.78 -11.81
N ARG A 378 14.23 3.98 -10.73
CA ARG A 378 14.75 3.97 -9.34
C ARG A 378 15.40 2.63 -8.96
N LEU A 379 15.30 1.65 -9.86
CA LEU A 379 16.12 0.45 -9.94
C LEU A 379 16.62 0.29 -11.39
N SER A 380 17.58 1.11 -11.77
CA SER A 380 18.38 0.89 -12.97
C SER A 380 19.06 -0.48 -12.89
N GLY A 381 19.45 -1.08 -14.03
CA GLY A 381 20.24 -2.34 -14.01
C GLY A 381 21.51 -2.23 -13.16
N TYR A 382 22.01 -1.01 -12.98
CA TYR A 382 23.10 -0.67 -12.07
C TYR A 382 22.71 -0.73 -10.58
N GLU A 383 21.53 -0.25 -10.19
CA GLU A 383 21.01 -0.37 -8.80
C GLU A 383 20.62 -1.79 -8.45
N MET A 384 20.04 -2.56 -9.38
CA MET A 384 19.79 -4.00 -9.20
C MET A 384 21.09 -4.79 -8.99
N LYS A 385 22.15 -4.44 -9.73
CA LYS A 385 23.50 -5.00 -9.52
C LYS A 385 24.04 -4.64 -8.13
N ASN A 386 23.81 -3.43 -7.65
CA ASN A 386 24.26 -3.00 -6.33
C ASN A 386 23.45 -3.62 -5.19
N LEU A 387 22.13 -3.81 -5.36
CA LEU A 387 21.27 -4.56 -4.44
C LEU A 387 21.67 -6.05 -4.40
N PHE A 388 22.00 -6.63 -5.55
CA PHE A 388 22.52 -7.98 -5.60
C PHE A 388 23.88 -8.09 -4.89
N LYS A 389 24.80 -7.14 -5.15
CA LYS A 389 26.08 -7.05 -4.44
C LYS A 389 25.90 -6.90 -2.92
N SER A 390 24.98 -6.04 -2.47
CA SER A 390 24.74 -5.87 -1.03
C SER A 390 24.24 -7.17 -0.41
N LYS A 391 23.31 -7.89 -1.05
CA LYS A 391 22.88 -9.22 -0.60
C LYS A 391 24.00 -10.26 -0.57
N VAL A 392 24.87 -10.28 -1.58
CA VAL A 392 26.06 -11.16 -1.60
C VAL A 392 26.96 -10.87 -0.42
N ILE A 393 27.20 -9.59 -0.12
CA ILE A 393 28.02 -9.16 1.01
C ILE A 393 27.34 -9.50 2.34
N SER A 394 26.03 -9.27 2.48
CA SER A 394 25.27 -9.67 3.67
C SER A 394 25.32 -11.18 3.89
N ASN A 395 25.30 -11.99 2.83
CA ASN A 395 25.49 -13.44 2.92
C ASN A 395 26.92 -13.81 3.34
N ILE A 396 27.94 -13.11 2.83
CA ILE A 396 29.34 -13.32 3.25
C ILE A 396 29.49 -12.98 4.74
N LEU A 397 28.94 -11.84 5.19
CA LEU A 397 28.92 -11.47 6.60
C LEU A 397 28.18 -12.51 7.44
N GLY A 398 27.00 -12.98 6.98
CA GLY A 398 26.25 -14.05 7.64
C GLY A 398 27.07 -15.35 7.77
N ASN A 399 27.81 -15.73 6.73
CA ASN A 399 28.69 -16.90 6.76
C ASN A 399 29.89 -16.70 7.71
N MET A 400 30.50 -15.51 7.72
CA MET A 400 31.60 -15.20 8.64
C MET A 400 31.13 -15.22 10.09
N VAL A 401 29.97 -14.62 10.39
CA VAL A 401 29.34 -14.66 11.71
C VAL A 401 28.97 -16.09 12.10
N SER A 402 28.44 -16.88 11.16
CA SER A 402 28.13 -18.29 11.39
C SER A 402 29.38 -19.10 11.73
N ASN A 403 30.47 -18.93 10.97
CA ASN A 403 31.74 -19.61 11.23
C ASN A 403 32.33 -19.19 12.57
N PHE A 404 32.34 -17.89 12.87
CA PHE A 404 32.78 -17.35 14.16
C PHE A 404 31.95 -17.91 15.32
N ASN A 405 30.62 -17.97 15.17
CA ASN A 405 29.74 -18.54 16.18
C ASN A 405 29.98 -20.04 16.38
N SER A 406 30.32 -20.78 15.31
CA SER A 406 30.58 -22.22 15.41
C SER A 406 31.96 -22.57 16.00
N GLU A 407 32.96 -21.71 15.83
CA GLU A 407 34.35 -22.00 16.24
C GLU A 407 34.75 -21.32 17.57
N ILE A 408 34.25 -20.11 17.81
CA ILE A 408 34.78 -19.23 18.87
C ILE A 408 33.77 -19.02 19.98
N VAL A 409 32.47 -18.94 19.65
CA VAL A 409 31.46 -18.67 20.67
C VAL A 409 31.14 -19.95 21.44
N PRO A 410 31.29 -19.95 22.79
CA PRO A 410 31.01 -21.12 23.59
C PRO A 410 29.59 -21.62 23.38
N SER A 411 29.44 -22.86 22.94
CA SER A 411 28.16 -23.55 22.83
C SER A 411 28.30 -25.03 23.14
N THR A 412 27.28 -25.61 23.76
CA THR A 412 27.21 -27.05 23.96
C THR A 412 26.81 -27.72 22.64
N ASN A 413 27.66 -28.62 22.13
CA ASN A 413 27.32 -29.42 20.96
C ASN A 413 26.40 -30.59 21.37
N ILE A 414 25.09 -30.34 21.35
CA ILE A 414 24.05 -31.34 21.68
C ILE A 414 24.22 -32.61 20.83
N GLY A 415 24.66 -32.49 19.57
CA GLY A 415 24.89 -33.63 18.69
C GLY A 415 26.04 -34.52 19.16
N LYS A 416 27.13 -33.92 19.66
CA LYS A 416 28.25 -34.67 20.25
C LYS A 416 27.85 -35.37 21.53
N GLU A 417 27.13 -34.68 22.42
CA GLU A 417 26.63 -35.27 23.67
C GLU A 417 25.65 -36.44 23.40
N LEU A 418 24.75 -36.27 22.42
CA LEU A 418 23.84 -37.32 21.99
C LEU A 418 24.59 -38.52 21.40
N PHE A 419 25.62 -38.28 20.59
CA PHE A 419 26.46 -39.33 20.02
C PHE A 419 27.25 -40.11 21.08
N LEU A 420 27.83 -39.40 22.06
CA LEU A 420 28.53 -40.03 23.18
C LEU A 420 27.58 -40.89 24.03
N HIS A 421 26.36 -40.40 24.28
CA HIS A 421 25.32 -41.15 24.97
C HIS A 421 24.88 -42.40 24.18
N GLN A 422 24.74 -42.31 22.86
CA GLN A 422 24.45 -43.46 22.00
C GLN A 422 25.58 -44.51 22.03
N ILE A 423 26.85 -44.08 22.07
CA ILE A 423 27.99 -44.99 22.25
C ILE A 423 27.92 -45.68 23.61
N ASP A 424 27.62 -44.96 24.69
CA ASP A 424 27.47 -45.55 26.03
C ASP A 424 26.36 -46.60 26.06
N LEU A 425 25.20 -46.29 25.48
CA LEU A 425 24.09 -47.24 25.36
C LEU A 425 24.47 -48.48 24.53
N ALA A 426 25.14 -48.29 23.39
CA ALA A 426 25.60 -49.39 22.55
C ALA A 426 26.66 -50.26 23.27
N ALA A 427 27.58 -49.64 24.00
CA ALA A 427 28.59 -50.35 24.80
C ALA A 427 27.95 -51.18 25.91
N ARG A 428 26.94 -50.64 26.59
CA ARG A 428 26.15 -51.39 27.60
C ARG A 428 25.39 -52.56 26.99
N GLN A 429 24.70 -52.36 25.86
CA GLN A 429 24.01 -53.45 25.16
C GLN A 429 24.98 -54.56 24.73
N TYR A 430 26.18 -54.19 24.26
CA TYR A 430 27.20 -55.14 23.87
C TYR A 430 27.76 -55.91 25.08
N ALA A 431 28.00 -55.23 26.21
CA ALA A 431 28.44 -55.88 27.45
C ALA A 431 27.37 -56.85 28.00
N ASP A 432 26.10 -56.44 27.99
CA ASP A 432 24.97 -57.29 28.38
C ASP A 432 24.81 -58.50 27.45
N TYR A 433 25.02 -58.32 26.14
CA TYR A 433 25.03 -59.41 25.16
C TYR A 433 26.13 -60.43 25.45
N ILE A 434 27.35 -59.99 25.79
CA ILE A 434 28.44 -60.89 26.19
C ILE A 434 28.09 -61.65 27.47
N GLY A 435 27.45 -60.99 28.44
CA GLY A 435 27.11 -61.59 29.72
C GLY A 435 25.88 -62.51 29.70
N THR A 436 24.94 -62.30 28.78
CA THR A 436 23.64 -63.00 28.78
C THR A 436 23.32 -63.77 27.51
N GLY A 437 24.09 -63.59 26.43
CA GLY A 437 23.87 -64.24 25.13
C GLY A 437 22.71 -63.65 24.32
N GLU A 438 21.96 -62.69 24.87
CA GLU A 438 20.80 -62.06 24.24
C GLU A 438 20.99 -60.55 24.11
N VAL A 439 20.60 -59.99 22.97
CA VAL A 439 20.63 -58.53 22.77
C VAL A 439 19.43 -57.94 23.48
N LYS A 440 19.66 -57.32 24.63
CA LYS A 440 18.59 -56.64 25.38
C LYS A 440 18.22 -55.32 24.70
N GLU A 441 16.94 -55.09 24.50
CA GLU A 441 16.42 -53.81 24.02
C GLU A 441 16.72 -52.71 25.04
N ILE A 442 17.11 -51.52 24.57
CA ILE A 442 17.26 -50.35 25.44
C ILE A 442 15.88 -50.03 26.03
N PRO A 443 15.71 -50.02 27.36
CA PRO A 443 14.43 -49.68 27.95
C PRO A 443 14.06 -48.24 27.58
N PHE A 444 12.76 -48.00 27.36
CA PHE A 444 12.27 -46.66 27.10
C PHE A 444 12.64 -45.73 28.27
N GLY A 445 13.29 -44.62 27.96
CA GLY A 445 13.78 -43.67 28.95
C GLY A 445 13.98 -42.29 28.35
N PHE A 446 14.21 -41.29 29.21
CA PHE A 446 14.56 -39.95 28.76
C PHE A 446 15.97 -39.61 29.21
N TRP A 447 16.83 -39.26 28.26
CA TRP A 447 18.10 -38.64 28.53
C TRP A 447 17.95 -37.13 28.44
N THR A 448 18.53 -36.41 29.40
CA THR A 448 18.52 -34.95 29.38
C THR A 448 19.93 -34.42 29.54
N THR A 449 20.24 -33.34 28.84
CA THR A 449 21.51 -32.64 28.97
C THR A 449 21.27 -31.13 29.06
N PRO A 450 21.89 -30.43 30.02
CA PRO A 450 21.91 -28.98 30.02
C PRO A 450 22.74 -28.50 28.84
N TYR A 451 22.31 -27.43 28.18
CA TYR A 451 23.07 -26.82 27.11
C TYR A 451 23.04 -25.30 27.24
N TYR A 452 24.12 -24.67 26.79
CA TYR A 452 24.17 -23.22 26.62
C TYR A 452 24.52 -22.92 25.17
N ASN A 453 24.04 -21.79 24.68
CA ASN A 453 24.40 -21.26 23.38
C ASN A 453 24.76 -19.78 23.50
N GLY A 454 25.77 -19.37 22.76
CA GLY A 454 26.06 -17.98 22.49
C GLY A 454 26.00 -17.76 20.99
N ASN A 455 25.57 -16.58 20.57
CA ASN A 455 25.58 -16.18 19.17
C ASN A 455 25.93 -14.70 19.09
N LEU A 456 26.90 -14.34 18.26
CA LEU A 456 27.04 -12.98 17.78
C LEU A 456 26.10 -12.74 16.61
N ILE A 457 25.63 -11.51 16.50
CA ILE A 457 24.74 -11.02 15.45
C ILE A 457 25.49 -9.86 14.80
N ALA A 458 25.76 -9.95 13.51
CA ALA A 458 26.19 -8.80 12.72
C ALA A 458 25.47 -8.87 11.36
N ALA A 459 24.76 -7.81 11.02
CA ALA A 459 23.98 -7.74 9.78
C ALA A 459 23.99 -6.31 9.23
N ARG A 460 23.94 -6.21 7.91
CA ARG A 460 23.71 -4.97 7.18
C ARG A 460 22.59 -5.21 6.19
N ASP A 461 21.49 -4.49 6.36
CA ASP A 461 20.29 -4.63 5.55
C ASP A 461 19.96 -3.30 4.86
N VAL A 462 19.56 -3.37 3.58
CA VAL A 462 18.98 -2.23 2.86
C VAL A 462 17.47 -2.45 2.80
N VAL A 463 16.71 -1.58 3.45
CA VAL A 463 15.25 -1.69 3.57
C VAL A 463 14.59 -0.53 2.85
N ALA A 464 13.53 -0.82 2.10
CA ALA A 464 12.68 0.19 1.47
C ALA A 464 11.40 0.34 2.30
N GLY A 465 11.03 1.58 2.63
CA GLY A 465 9.89 1.91 3.49
C GLY A 465 10.21 1.82 4.98
N SER A 466 9.15 1.92 5.80
CA SER A 466 9.29 2.04 7.24
C SER A 466 9.91 0.80 7.88
N TYR A 467 10.94 1.01 8.71
CA TYR A 467 11.63 -0.08 9.41
C TYR A 467 12.07 0.35 10.80
N LEU A 468 11.81 -0.52 11.79
CA LEU A 468 12.04 -0.32 13.22
C LEU A 468 11.46 0.98 13.83
N GLY A 469 10.46 1.59 13.19
CA GLY A 469 9.83 2.83 13.66
C GLY A 469 10.43 4.11 13.07
N THR A 470 11.23 3.99 12.01
CA THR A 470 11.73 5.09 11.18
C THR A 470 10.99 5.09 9.84
N ASP A 471 10.72 6.27 9.27
CA ASP A 471 9.90 6.41 8.06
C ASP A 471 10.71 7.06 6.93
N ASN A 472 11.65 6.28 6.37
CA ASN A 472 12.45 6.69 5.22
C ASN A 472 12.12 5.84 3.99
N LEU A 473 12.20 6.44 2.79
CA LEU A 473 11.94 5.75 1.52
C LEU A 473 12.91 4.57 1.28
N VAL A 474 14.19 4.78 1.55
CA VAL A 474 15.25 3.75 1.53
C VAL A 474 16.23 4.02 2.67
N GLN A 475 16.55 2.97 3.42
CA GLN A 475 17.41 3.07 4.60
C GLN A 475 18.37 1.89 4.71
N LEU A 476 19.57 2.18 5.23
CA LEU A 476 20.57 1.21 5.65
C LEU A 476 20.37 0.91 7.13
N ALA A 477 20.30 -0.36 7.50
CA ALA A 477 20.23 -0.81 8.88
C ALA A 477 21.46 -1.68 9.19
N ASP A 478 22.38 -1.12 9.97
CA ASP A 478 23.54 -1.82 10.51
C ASP A 478 23.18 -2.35 11.89
N THR A 479 23.21 -3.66 12.08
CA THR A 479 22.86 -4.31 13.35
C THR A 479 24.05 -5.10 13.88
N PHE A 480 24.41 -4.85 15.14
CA PHE A 480 25.33 -5.68 15.91
C PHE A 480 24.69 -6.11 17.21
N GLY A 481 24.94 -7.33 17.64
CA GLY A 481 24.33 -7.84 18.86
C GLY A 481 24.93 -9.16 19.30
N TYR A 482 24.42 -9.62 20.42
CA TYR A 482 24.73 -10.94 20.94
C TYR A 482 23.47 -11.55 21.55
N SER A 483 23.40 -12.86 21.50
CA SER A 483 22.37 -13.66 22.14
C SER A 483 23.05 -14.72 22.98
N VAL A 484 22.61 -14.84 24.23
CA VAL A 484 23.01 -15.93 25.11
C VAL A 484 21.77 -16.68 25.54
N GLY A 485 21.84 -18.00 25.51
CA GLY A 485 20.75 -18.88 25.90
C GLY A 485 21.25 -20.04 26.73
N THR A 486 20.40 -20.50 27.64
CA THR A 486 20.63 -21.70 28.45
C THR A 486 19.36 -22.52 28.48
N GLY A 487 19.50 -23.83 28.46
CA GLY A 487 18.36 -24.72 28.30
C GLY A 487 18.65 -26.15 28.68
N ILE A 488 17.61 -26.96 28.54
CA ILE A 488 17.67 -28.41 28.71
C ILE A 488 17.20 -29.03 27.40
N PHE A 489 17.99 -29.97 26.90
CA PHE A 489 17.61 -30.85 25.81
C PHE A 489 17.22 -32.19 26.38
N ALA A 490 16.15 -32.79 25.86
CA ALA A 490 15.67 -34.11 26.24
C ALA A 490 15.56 -34.98 24.98
N ASN A 491 16.00 -36.24 25.07
CA ASN A 491 15.83 -37.25 24.04
C ASN A 491 15.18 -38.49 24.64
N ALA A 492 14.22 -39.08 23.94
CA ALA A 492 13.68 -40.39 24.31
C ALA A 492 14.56 -41.50 23.72
N ASP A 493 15.02 -42.38 24.58
CA ASP A 493 15.76 -43.59 24.24
C ASP A 493 14.79 -44.79 24.20
N GLY A 494 15.19 -45.89 23.55
CA GLY A 494 14.39 -47.12 23.51
C GLY A 494 13.10 -47.03 22.67
N LEU A 495 13.00 -46.04 21.78
CA LEU A 495 11.91 -45.97 20.80
C LEU A 495 12.12 -47.02 19.68
N PRO A 496 11.04 -47.53 19.06
CA PRO A 496 11.17 -48.46 17.94
C PRO A 496 12.00 -47.86 16.80
N SER A 497 12.68 -48.72 16.04
CA SER A 497 13.55 -48.29 14.93
C SER A 497 12.81 -47.31 13.99
N GLY A 498 13.48 -46.19 13.70
CA GLY A 498 12.94 -45.09 12.91
C GLY A 498 12.23 -44.00 13.72
N TYR A 499 11.79 -44.23 14.96
CA TYR A 499 11.13 -43.19 15.76
C TYR A 499 12.14 -42.40 16.61
N SER A 500 11.96 -41.07 16.69
CA SER A 500 12.72 -40.21 17.60
C SER A 500 11.81 -39.18 18.26
N LEU A 501 11.90 -39.00 19.57
CA LEU A 501 11.22 -37.94 20.29
C LEU A 501 12.27 -37.08 20.98
N THR A 502 12.30 -35.79 20.64
CA THR A 502 13.21 -34.81 21.23
C THR A 502 12.42 -33.65 21.80
N GLY A 503 12.90 -33.09 22.89
CA GLY A 503 12.35 -31.91 23.54
C GLY A 503 13.46 -30.91 23.82
N ARG A 504 13.16 -29.62 23.71
CA ARG A 504 14.09 -28.55 24.06
C ARG A 504 13.34 -27.46 24.81
N ALA A 505 13.85 -27.07 25.97
CA ALA A 505 13.45 -25.86 26.67
C ALA A 505 14.65 -24.92 26.74
N GLU A 506 14.46 -23.63 26.47
CA GLU A 506 15.52 -22.61 26.42
C GLU A 506 15.03 -21.32 27.06
N LEU A 507 15.88 -20.66 27.83
CA LEU A 507 15.76 -19.25 28.18
C LEU A 507 16.86 -18.49 27.45
N PHE A 508 16.52 -17.42 26.75
CA PHE A 508 17.49 -16.61 26.02
C PHE A 508 17.36 -15.12 26.32
N LEU A 509 18.50 -14.42 26.25
CA LEU A 509 18.63 -12.97 26.27
C LEU A 509 19.37 -12.53 25.00
N THR A 510 18.74 -11.65 24.24
CA THR A 510 19.29 -11.07 23.01
C THR A 510 19.38 -9.55 23.17
N THR A 511 20.59 -9.01 22.98
CA THR A 511 20.85 -7.58 22.94
C THR A 511 21.27 -7.19 21.53
N THR A 512 20.62 -6.20 20.94
CA THR A 512 20.92 -5.70 19.59
C THR A 512 21.06 -4.18 19.59
N PHE A 513 22.05 -3.70 18.87
CA PHE A 513 22.37 -2.31 18.62
C PHE A 513 22.22 -2.08 17.11
N THR A 514 21.31 -1.21 16.71
CA THR A 514 21.02 -0.95 15.30
C THR A 514 21.20 0.53 14.99
N HIS A 515 22.02 0.84 13.99
CA HIS A 515 22.12 2.18 13.38
C HIS A 515 21.34 2.18 12.08
N VAL A 516 20.33 3.04 12.01
CA VAL A 516 19.50 3.24 10.83
C VAL A 516 19.89 4.56 10.19
N LYS A 517 20.21 4.52 8.89
CA LYS A 517 20.63 5.69 8.12
C LYS A 517 19.81 5.84 6.84
N PRO A 518 19.21 7.01 6.58
CA PRO A 518 18.55 7.27 5.31
C PRO A 518 19.60 7.36 4.22
N ILE A 519 19.37 6.67 3.10
CA ILE A 519 20.28 6.71 1.96
C ILE A 519 19.53 7.18 0.73
N SER A 520 20.12 8.11 -0.01
CA SER A 520 19.55 8.59 -1.27
C SER A 520 19.72 7.58 -2.42
N SER A 521 20.62 6.60 -2.27
CA SER A 521 20.82 5.51 -3.24
C SER A 521 21.43 4.26 -2.62
N ILE A 522 21.17 3.10 -3.23
CA ILE A 522 21.73 1.79 -2.83
C ILE A 522 23.27 1.75 -3.01
N LYS A 523 23.83 2.59 -3.89
CA LYS A 523 25.29 2.72 -4.05
C LYS A 523 25.97 3.16 -2.75
N LEU A 524 25.38 4.14 -2.07
CA LEU A 524 25.91 4.66 -0.81
C LEU A 524 25.91 3.59 0.30
N ALA A 525 24.97 2.63 0.27
CA ALA A 525 24.97 1.49 1.20
C ALA A 525 26.19 0.56 1.03
N VAL A 526 26.69 0.41 -0.19
CA VAL A 526 27.85 -0.44 -0.51
C VAL A 526 29.17 0.28 -0.20
N GLU A 527 29.19 1.61 -0.36
CA GLU A 527 30.35 2.46 -0.06
C GLU A 527 30.48 2.80 1.43
N GLU A 528 29.41 2.62 2.22
CA GLU A 528 29.42 2.88 3.65
C GLU A 528 30.46 1.95 4.35
N PRO A 529 31.36 2.50 5.19
CA PRO A 529 32.38 1.72 5.87
C PRO A 529 31.81 0.58 6.73
N TYR A 530 32.35 -0.64 6.60
CA TYR A 530 31.92 -1.81 7.41
C TYR A 530 32.22 -1.67 8.91
N ARG A 531 33.13 -0.77 9.29
CA ARG A 531 33.36 -0.42 10.70
C ARG A 531 32.08 0.09 11.39
N ASN A 532 31.15 0.65 10.62
CA ASN A 532 29.89 1.18 11.14
C ASN A 532 28.90 0.06 11.55
N ILE A 533 29.14 -1.18 11.10
CA ILE A 533 28.39 -2.35 11.58
C ILE A 533 28.62 -2.57 13.07
N VAL A 534 29.78 -2.22 13.62
CA VAL A 534 30.05 -2.29 15.06
C VAL A 534 29.41 -1.08 15.76
N VAL A 535 28.09 -1.04 15.75
CA VAL A 535 27.27 0.04 16.31
C VAL A 535 27.68 0.41 17.75
N PRO A 536 28.05 -0.54 18.65
CA PRO A 536 28.54 -0.19 19.98
C PRO A 536 29.76 0.75 19.98
N LEU A 537 30.67 0.66 19.01
CA LEU A 537 31.82 1.58 18.90
C LEU A 537 31.39 2.97 18.44
N LEU A 538 30.35 3.07 17.60
CA LEU A 538 29.71 4.34 17.28
C LEU A 538 29.03 4.92 18.53
N MET A 539 28.32 4.08 19.28
CA MET A 539 27.64 4.42 20.53
C MET A 539 28.58 4.86 21.65
N ASP A 540 29.76 4.27 21.81
CA ASP A 540 30.78 4.74 22.75
C ASP A 540 31.22 6.19 22.46
N GLY A 541 31.31 6.54 21.17
CA GLY A 541 31.56 7.90 20.72
C GLY A 541 30.45 8.88 21.11
N TYR A 542 29.19 8.44 21.09
CA TYR A 542 28.03 9.23 21.54
C TYR A 542 27.88 9.25 23.07
N GLY A 543 28.18 8.15 23.75
CA GLY A 543 28.06 7.99 25.20
C GLY A 543 28.95 8.97 25.97
N LYS A 544 30.16 9.23 25.49
CA LYS A 544 31.07 10.25 26.04
C LYS A 544 30.48 11.66 26.04
N ILE A 545 29.53 11.95 25.15
CA ILE A 545 28.79 13.23 25.10
C ILE A 545 27.72 13.25 26.22
N PHE A 546 27.04 12.13 26.44
CA PHE A 546 26.01 12.01 27.48
C PHE A 546 26.60 11.91 28.90
N ASP A 547 27.74 11.25 29.07
CA ASP A 547 28.43 11.14 30.37
C ASP A 547 28.92 12.49 30.89
N GLN A 548 29.21 13.45 29.99
CA GLN A 548 29.52 14.82 30.36
C GLN A 548 28.30 15.54 30.94
N LEU A 549 27.09 15.26 30.45
CA LEU A 549 25.82 15.83 30.93
C LEU A 549 25.36 15.27 32.28
N SER A 550 25.62 13.99 32.53
CA SER A 550 25.26 13.31 33.77
C SER A 550 26.34 13.40 34.85
N SER A 551 27.46 14.08 34.56
CA SER A 551 28.54 14.27 35.53
C SER A 551 28.11 15.22 36.67
N PRO A 552 28.49 14.94 37.93
CA PRO A 552 28.27 15.86 39.04
C PRO A 552 28.86 17.26 38.82
N ASP A 553 29.92 17.32 38.01
CA ASP A 553 30.61 18.57 37.67
C ASP A 553 29.74 19.48 36.80
N PHE A 554 28.94 18.92 35.88
CA PHE A 554 28.00 19.69 35.04
C PHE A 554 26.90 20.36 35.87
N SER A 555 26.37 19.66 36.88
CA SER A 555 25.37 20.23 37.79
C SER A 555 25.90 21.34 38.71
N ASN A 556 27.23 21.43 38.86
CA ASN A 556 27.90 22.45 39.66
C ASN A 556 28.38 23.66 38.85
N LEU A 557 28.21 23.66 37.52
CA LEU A 557 28.53 24.78 36.65
C LEU A 557 27.53 25.94 36.82
N SER A 558 27.97 27.15 36.48
CA SER A 558 27.08 28.31 36.38
C SER A 558 26.07 28.10 35.24
N GLU A 559 24.91 28.75 35.30
CA GLU A 559 23.85 28.61 34.29
C GLU A 559 24.33 29.03 32.88
N GLU A 560 25.26 29.98 32.80
CA GLU A 560 25.88 30.42 31.55
C GLU A 560 26.83 29.35 30.97
N ASP A 561 27.65 28.72 31.82
CA ASP A 561 28.56 27.64 31.42
C ASP A 561 27.81 26.35 31.06
N GLN A 562 26.70 26.05 31.74
CA GLN A 562 25.80 24.95 31.39
C GLN A 562 25.20 25.13 30.00
N ASN A 563 24.75 26.35 29.67
CA ASN A 563 24.19 26.66 28.35
C ASN A 563 25.25 26.57 27.24
N LYS A 564 26.48 27.01 27.51
CA LYS A 564 27.59 26.89 26.57
C LYS A 564 27.98 25.44 26.31
N ALA A 565 28.12 24.64 27.37
CA ALA A 565 28.38 23.21 27.27
C ALA A 565 27.24 22.47 26.54
N MET A 566 25.98 22.80 26.83
CA MET A 566 24.82 22.24 26.13
C MET A 566 24.83 22.59 24.63
N SER A 567 25.19 23.82 24.26
CA SER A 567 25.28 24.25 22.86
C SER A 567 26.41 23.56 22.09
N GLU A 568 27.59 23.42 22.72
CA GLU A 568 28.71 22.66 22.17
C GLU A 568 28.37 21.18 22.01
N MET A 569 27.59 20.61 22.93
CA MET A 569 27.13 19.22 22.84
C MET A 569 26.03 19.01 21.79
N VAL A 570 25.06 19.92 21.68
CA VAL A 570 24.07 19.87 20.58
C VAL A 570 24.79 19.97 19.24
N LYS A 571 25.86 20.77 19.15
CA LYS A 571 26.71 20.84 17.97
C LYS A 571 27.44 19.52 17.72
N LEU A 572 28.06 18.92 18.75
CA LEU A 572 28.73 17.62 18.62
C LEU A 572 27.77 16.50 18.21
N PHE A 573 26.56 16.48 18.77
CA PHE A 573 25.49 15.55 18.43
C PHE A 573 25.02 15.75 16.98
N LYS A 574 24.86 17.01 16.54
CA LYS A 574 24.54 17.37 15.15
C LYS A 574 25.66 17.02 14.16
N ASP A 575 26.92 17.03 14.59
CA ASP A 575 28.06 16.69 13.74
C ASP A 575 28.23 15.17 13.60
N LYS A 576 27.73 14.38 14.56
CA LYS A 576 27.93 12.93 14.62
C LYS A 576 26.75 12.11 14.10
N LEU A 577 25.50 12.53 14.33
CA LEU A 577 24.30 11.78 13.91
C LEU A 577 23.53 12.58 12.85
N GLY A 578 23.37 12.06 11.64
CA GLY A 578 22.73 12.79 10.51
C GLY A 578 21.22 13.04 10.69
N ILE A 579 20.64 13.93 9.88
CA ILE A 579 19.18 14.17 9.87
C ILE A 579 18.48 12.91 9.34
N GLY A 580 17.51 12.38 10.10
CA GLY A 580 16.77 11.15 9.78
C GLY A 580 17.50 9.86 10.16
N GLU A 581 18.67 9.94 10.79
CA GLU A 581 19.37 8.78 11.35
C GLU A 581 18.77 8.36 12.70
N SER A 582 18.96 7.10 13.06
CA SER A 582 18.44 6.57 14.32
C SER A 582 19.38 5.53 14.93
N LEU A 583 19.51 5.57 16.25
CA LEU A 583 20.18 4.53 17.02
C LEU A 583 19.17 3.82 17.90
N ILE A 584 19.14 2.50 17.78
CA ILE A 584 18.15 1.66 18.46
C ILE A 584 18.88 0.60 19.26
N VAL A 585 18.62 0.55 20.55
CA VAL A 585 19.06 -0.56 21.41
C VAL A 585 17.84 -1.35 21.82
N SER A 586 17.83 -2.64 21.52
CA SER A 586 16.73 -3.55 21.85
C SER A 586 17.23 -4.71 22.71
N TRP A 587 16.60 -4.88 23.88
CA TRP A 587 16.78 -6.04 24.74
C TRP A 587 15.55 -6.94 24.67
N THR A 588 15.77 -8.19 24.30
CA THR A 588 14.72 -9.21 24.20
C THR A 588 15.08 -10.37 25.09
N TRP A 589 14.15 -10.82 25.93
CA TRP A 589 14.29 -12.08 26.63
C TRP A 589 13.08 -12.95 26.33
N GLY A 590 13.24 -14.26 26.42
CA GLY A 590 12.14 -15.18 26.14
C GLY A 590 12.47 -16.60 26.51
N GLY A 591 11.40 -17.39 26.58
CA GLY A 591 11.48 -18.85 26.62
C GLY A 591 11.20 -19.44 25.25
N ARG A 592 11.92 -20.50 24.87
CA ARG A 592 11.58 -21.35 23.72
C ARG A 592 11.31 -22.76 24.21
N PHE A 593 10.27 -23.38 23.67
CA PHE A 593 9.95 -24.78 23.92
C PHE A 593 9.68 -25.49 22.58
N ASP A 594 10.51 -26.47 22.24
CA ASP A 594 10.38 -27.24 21.01
C ASP A 594 10.17 -28.71 21.33
N VAL A 595 9.21 -29.36 20.64
CA VAL A 595 9.05 -30.82 20.67
C VAL A 595 9.15 -31.35 19.24
N GLY A 596 10.11 -32.23 18.99
CA GLY A 596 10.32 -32.88 17.69
C GLY A 596 9.93 -34.34 17.75
N VAL A 597 9.06 -34.79 16.85
CA VAL A 597 8.70 -36.21 16.66
C VAL A 597 9.13 -36.64 15.27
N GLY A 598 10.22 -37.39 15.17
CA GLY A 598 10.74 -37.92 13.91
C GLY A 598 10.28 -39.35 13.65
N TYR A 599 10.01 -39.68 12.39
CA TYR A 599 9.86 -41.05 11.89
C TYR A 599 10.67 -41.24 10.61
N GLY A 600 11.75 -42.03 10.67
CA GLY A 600 12.66 -42.29 9.58
C GLY A 600 12.44 -43.67 8.96
N PHE A 601 11.77 -43.72 7.81
CA PHE A 601 12.00 -44.74 6.78
C PHE A 601 12.76 -44.03 5.66
N THR A 602 14.09 -44.17 5.60
CA THR A 602 14.99 -43.52 4.61
C THR A 602 14.84 -41.99 4.51
N ASP A 603 15.66 -41.22 5.23
CA ASP A 603 16.02 -39.78 5.08
C ASP A 603 14.98 -38.69 4.67
N ARG A 604 13.69 -38.96 4.48
CA ARG A 604 12.82 -38.06 3.68
C ARG A 604 11.56 -37.49 4.35
N VAL A 605 11.22 -37.82 5.61
CA VAL A 605 10.10 -37.17 6.31
C VAL A 605 10.45 -36.90 7.78
N ARG A 606 10.53 -35.62 8.17
CA ARG A 606 10.62 -35.17 9.57
C ARG A 606 9.41 -34.28 9.87
N ALA A 607 8.58 -34.65 10.85
CA ALA A 607 7.53 -33.78 11.36
C ALA A 607 8.05 -33.07 12.63
N GLN A 608 7.96 -31.75 12.70
CA GLN A 608 8.41 -30.98 13.86
C GLN A 608 7.26 -30.09 14.33
N ALA A 609 6.91 -30.14 15.62
CA ALA A 609 5.88 -29.32 16.23
C ALA A 609 6.50 -28.42 17.30
N GLY A 610 6.91 -27.22 16.91
CA GLY A 610 7.47 -26.23 17.85
C GLY A 610 6.38 -25.34 18.46
N PHE A 611 6.36 -25.18 19.78
CA PHE A 611 5.49 -24.23 20.46
C PHE A 611 6.33 -23.05 20.97
N ASN A 612 6.38 -21.97 20.19
CA ASN A 612 7.09 -20.77 20.60
C ASN A 612 6.32 -20.04 21.72
N ALA A 613 6.78 -20.14 22.96
CA ALA A 613 6.30 -19.26 24.03
C ALA A 613 6.62 -17.79 23.71
N ALA A 614 5.73 -16.88 24.12
CA ALA A 614 5.72 -15.49 23.68
C ALA A 614 7.07 -14.77 23.90
N LYS A 615 7.67 -14.27 22.82
CA LYS A 615 8.78 -13.30 22.87
C LYS A 615 8.27 -12.01 23.51
N ARG A 616 8.78 -11.63 24.68
CA ARG A 616 8.47 -10.34 25.30
C ARG A 616 9.65 -9.41 25.14
N LYS A 617 9.49 -8.38 24.30
CA LYS A 617 10.42 -7.23 24.26
C LYS A 617 10.23 -6.46 25.56
N PHE A 618 11.29 -6.36 26.38
CA PHE A 618 11.19 -5.69 27.67
C PHE A 618 11.55 -4.21 27.58
N SER A 619 12.58 -3.86 26.79
CA SER A 619 13.00 -2.47 26.65
C SER A 619 13.56 -2.20 25.25
N ARG A 620 13.26 -0.99 24.75
CA ARG A 620 13.84 -0.43 23.53
C ARG A 620 14.13 1.03 23.80
N ILE A 621 15.38 1.43 23.59
CA ILE A 621 15.76 2.84 23.52
C ILE A 621 15.86 3.22 22.05
N HIS A 622 15.23 4.34 21.69
CA HIS A 622 15.25 4.90 20.34
C HIS A 622 15.73 6.34 20.43
N ILE A 623 16.89 6.62 19.83
CA ILE A 623 17.46 7.95 19.71
C ILE A 623 17.32 8.35 18.24
N LEU A 624 16.53 9.39 17.99
CA LEU A 624 16.20 9.92 16.66
C LEU A 624 16.73 11.36 16.53
N ARG A 625 17.18 11.74 15.34
CA ARG A 625 17.39 13.14 14.96
C ARG A 625 16.59 13.55 13.75
#